data_AF-A0A821FHA6-F1
#
_entry.id   AF-A0A821FHA6-F1
#
_cell.length_a   1.000
_cell.length_b   1.000
_cell.length_c   1.000
_cell.angle_alpha   90.00
_cell.angle_beta   90.00
_cell.angle_gamma   90.00
#
_symmetry.space_group_name_H-M   'P 1'
#
loop_
_entity.id
_entity.type
_entity.pdbx_description
1 polymer ?
#
loop_
_entity_poly.entity_id
_entity_poly.type
_entity_poly.pdbx_seq_one_letter_code
_entity_poly.pdbx_strand_id
1 'polypeptide(L)'
;MESTPFFKKRYNIGKSLKNMLMGFFTEYETPKLVLIHSAKYAGLLRIIQIIILIYSVIYLLIYEKGYQKQDTAVISSVTLKVKGIGYVHAPENRTIIIDVADYVIPPSENNAIFIMTNFIQTDQTRSKCAESKQVKNAICTNDGDCLNKPFTPNMNGRWTGQCLLLPEKNVFNETTNITKTTTGFC
;
A
#
# COMPACT_ATOMS: atom_id res chain seq x y z
N MET A 1 42.89 57.25 -31.54
CA MET A 1 43.49 57.95 -32.69
C MET A 1 44.75 57.20 -33.07
N GLU A 2 44.69 56.32 -34.06
CA GLU A 2 45.77 56.14 -35.05
C GLU A 2 45.26 55.29 -36.21
N SER A 3 45.16 55.92 -37.36
CA SER A 3 44.70 55.37 -38.63
C SER A 3 45.89 54.85 -39.43
N THR A 4 45.86 53.60 -39.87
CA THR A 4 46.81 53.07 -40.87
C THR A 4 46.12 52.90 -42.24
N PRO A 5 46.85 53.10 -43.36
CA PRO A 5 46.27 53.43 -44.65
C PRO A 5 45.73 52.21 -45.41
N PHE A 6 44.57 52.41 -46.05
CA PHE A 6 43.91 51.44 -46.93
C PHE A 6 44.64 51.29 -48.27
N PHE A 7 45.38 50.19 -48.46
CA PHE A 7 45.93 49.80 -49.75
C PHE A 7 44.87 49.02 -50.56
N LYS A 8 44.34 49.62 -51.63
CA LYS A 8 43.25 49.08 -52.44
C LYS A 8 43.76 48.02 -53.43
N LYS A 9 43.59 46.72 -53.12
CA LYS A 9 43.90 45.60 -54.02
C LYS A 9 42.65 45.24 -54.84
N ARG A 10 42.77 45.19 -56.18
CA ARG A 10 41.67 44.74 -57.07
C ARG A 10 41.27 43.30 -56.68
N TYR A 11 40.01 43.13 -56.29
CA TYR A 11 39.51 41.91 -55.65
C TYR A 11 38.56 41.14 -56.58
N ASN A 12 38.82 39.85 -56.76
CA ASN A 12 38.07 38.97 -57.67
C ASN A 12 36.85 38.37 -56.93
N ILE A 13 35.65 38.85 -57.27
CA ILE A 13 34.38 38.58 -56.56
C ILE A 13 34.03 37.09 -56.40
N GLY A 14 34.33 36.23 -57.38
CA GLY A 14 34.07 34.79 -57.27
C GLY A 14 34.98 34.05 -56.28
N LYS A 15 36.22 34.52 -56.10
CA LYS A 15 37.20 33.96 -55.14
C LYS A 15 36.93 34.48 -53.73
N SER A 16 36.36 35.67 -53.61
CA SER A 16 35.89 36.26 -52.36
C SER A 16 34.75 35.48 -51.72
N LEU A 17 33.71 35.19 -52.49
CA LEU A 17 32.51 34.55 -51.97
C LEU A 17 32.82 33.12 -51.48
N LYS A 18 33.67 32.39 -52.21
CA LYS A 18 34.20 31.08 -51.78
C LYS A 18 35.00 31.18 -50.48
N ASN A 19 35.91 32.16 -50.36
CA ASN A 19 36.70 32.34 -49.14
C ASN A 19 35.85 32.83 -47.95
N MET A 20 34.78 33.59 -48.20
CA MET A 20 33.85 34.07 -47.17
C MET A 20 32.93 32.94 -46.67
N LEU A 21 32.38 32.13 -47.58
CA LEU A 21 31.61 30.93 -47.23
C LEU A 21 32.48 29.89 -46.51
N MET A 22 33.71 29.71 -46.96
CA MET A 22 34.65 28.78 -46.35
C MET A 22 35.14 29.26 -44.98
N GLY A 23 35.31 30.58 -44.78
CA GLY A 23 35.54 31.20 -43.48
C GLY A 23 34.39 30.92 -42.51
N PHE A 24 33.15 31.22 -42.88
CA PHE A 24 31.97 30.99 -42.01
C PHE A 24 31.80 29.55 -41.51
N PHE A 25 32.10 28.53 -42.32
CA PHE A 25 32.00 27.12 -41.91
C PHE A 25 33.24 26.60 -41.17
N THR A 26 34.37 27.32 -41.23
CA THR A 26 35.63 26.92 -40.58
C THR A 26 36.08 27.86 -39.47
N GLU A 27 35.33 28.92 -39.19
CA GLU A 27 35.56 29.84 -38.09
C GLU A 27 35.07 29.19 -36.78
N TYR A 28 36.01 28.76 -35.95
CA TYR A 28 35.75 28.37 -34.57
C TYR A 28 36.27 29.47 -33.66
N GLU A 29 35.37 30.36 -33.23
CA GLU A 29 35.71 31.40 -32.27
C GLU A 29 35.77 30.80 -30.86
N THR A 30 36.99 30.62 -30.33
CA THR A 30 37.18 30.32 -28.91
C THR A 30 37.12 31.60 -28.09
N PRO A 31 36.47 31.61 -26.91
CA PRO A 31 36.50 32.75 -26.01
C PRO A 31 37.94 33.08 -25.63
N LYS A 32 38.31 34.36 -25.73
CA LYS A 32 39.65 34.83 -25.35
C LYS A 32 39.78 34.76 -23.83
N LEU A 33 40.59 33.81 -23.35
CA LEU A 33 40.83 33.59 -21.92
C LEU A 33 41.85 34.60 -21.38
N VAL A 34 41.55 35.21 -20.23
CA VAL A 34 42.49 36.08 -19.51
C VAL A 34 43.04 35.31 -18.32
N LEU A 35 44.35 35.05 -18.31
CA LEU A 35 45.04 34.31 -17.25
C LEU A 35 45.50 35.29 -16.15
N ILE A 36 45.00 35.11 -14.93
CA ILE A 36 45.40 35.91 -13.77
C ILE A 36 46.41 35.11 -12.94
N HIS A 37 47.68 35.48 -12.99
CA HIS A 37 48.75 34.83 -12.22
C HIS A 37 48.71 35.26 -10.75
N SER A 38 47.98 34.50 -9.93
CA SER A 38 47.90 34.74 -8.49
C SER A 38 47.67 33.44 -7.71
N ALA A 39 48.53 33.18 -6.73
CA ALA A 39 48.48 31.92 -5.96
C ALA A 39 47.20 31.78 -5.12
N LYS A 40 46.69 32.90 -4.58
CA LYS A 40 45.50 32.92 -3.72
C LYS A 40 44.24 32.44 -4.46
N TYR A 41 43.98 33.03 -5.64
CA TYR A 41 42.80 32.69 -6.44
C TYR A 41 42.94 31.31 -7.09
N ALA A 42 44.15 30.91 -7.49
CA ALA A 42 44.41 29.58 -7.99
C ALA A 42 44.15 28.50 -6.92
N GLY A 43 44.59 28.71 -5.68
CA GLY A 43 44.34 27.79 -4.57
C GLY A 43 42.85 27.66 -4.25
N LEU A 44 42.12 28.78 -4.19
CA LEU A 44 40.68 28.79 -3.91
C LEU A 44 39.89 28.01 -4.98
N LEU A 45 40.20 28.23 -6.27
CA LEU A 45 39.57 27.51 -7.36
C LEU A 45 39.85 26.00 -7.30
N ARG A 46 41.09 25.61 -6.97
CA ARG A 46 41.48 24.19 -6.84
C ARG A 46 40.80 23.51 -5.66
N ILE A 47 40.63 24.18 -4.53
CA ILE A 47 39.92 23.64 -3.36
C ILE A 47 38.44 23.39 -3.70
N ILE A 48 37.78 24.37 -4.34
CA ILE A 48 36.38 24.20 -4.76
C ILE A 48 36.24 23.01 -5.73
N GLN A 49 37.15 22.87 -6.69
CA GLN A 49 37.16 21.72 -7.61
C GLN A 49 37.29 20.39 -6.86
N ILE A 50 38.18 20.30 -5.86
CA ILE A 50 38.36 19.10 -5.05
C ILE A 50 37.10 18.79 -4.24
N ILE A 51 36.47 19.78 -3.62
CA ILE A 51 35.23 19.60 -2.85
C ILE A 51 34.13 19.03 -3.74
N ILE A 52 33.93 19.60 -4.93
CA ILE A 52 32.92 19.14 -5.89
C ILE A 52 33.22 17.71 -6.35
N LEU A 53 34.49 17.39 -6.62
CA LEU A 53 34.91 16.05 -7.02
C LEU A 53 34.63 15.03 -5.92
N ILE A 54 35.07 15.32 -4.68
CA ILE A 54 34.86 14.44 -3.52
C ILE A 54 33.36 14.22 -3.28
N TYR A 55 32.55 15.28 -3.28
CA TYR A 55 31.10 15.17 -3.11
C TYR A 55 30.50 14.29 -4.20
N SER A 56 30.87 14.50 -5.47
CA SER A 56 30.36 13.72 -6.59
C SER A 56 30.73 12.23 -6.48
N VAL A 57 31.96 11.92 -6.10
CA VAL A 57 32.40 10.52 -5.95
C VAL A 57 31.72 9.84 -4.76
N ILE A 58 31.72 10.48 -3.59
CA ILE A 58 31.14 9.87 -2.38
C ILE A 58 29.62 9.75 -2.52
N TYR A 59 28.94 10.81 -2.93
CA TYR A 59 27.49 10.81 -2.98
C TYR A 59 26.97 10.07 -4.22
N LEU A 60 27.33 10.48 -5.43
CA LEU A 60 26.73 9.92 -6.65
C LEU A 60 27.24 8.51 -6.95
N LEU A 61 28.53 8.23 -6.75
CA LEU A 61 29.09 6.92 -7.09
C LEU A 61 28.96 5.92 -5.95
N ILE A 62 29.29 6.28 -4.71
CA ILE A 62 29.29 5.30 -3.62
C ILE A 62 27.89 5.14 -3.01
N TYR A 63 27.24 6.25 -2.62
CA TYR A 63 25.94 6.20 -1.94
C TYR A 63 24.80 5.82 -2.91
N GLU A 64 24.63 6.56 -4.00
CA GLU A 64 23.58 6.31 -5.00
C GLU A 64 23.89 5.15 -5.94
N LYS A 65 25.14 4.68 -5.98
CA LYS A 65 25.61 3.64 -6.92
C LYS A 65 25.25 3.98 -8.38
N GLY A 66 25.39 5.25 -8.79
CA GLY A 66 25.01 5.72 -10.12
C GLY A 66 25.76 5.08 -11.30
N TYR A 67 26.81 4.30 -11.01
CA TYR A 67 27.51 3.47 -12.00
C TYR A 67 26.77 2.16 -12.32
N GLN A 68 25.77 1.77 -11.52
CA GLN A 68 24.96 0.57 -11.70
C GLN A 68 23.58 0.94 -12.28
N LYS A 69 23.09 0.15 -13.23
CA LYS A 69 21.68 0.20 -13.61
C LYS A 69 20.88 -0.60 -12.59
N GLN A 70 19.98 0.05 -11.86
CA GLN A 70 19.06 -0.63 -10.96
C GLN A 70 17.83 -1.06 -11.75
N ASP A 71 17.56 -2.37 -11.75
CA ASP A 71 16.31 -2.90 -12.29
C ASP A 71 15.25 -2.88 -11.19
N THR A 72 14.23 -2.05 -11.37
CA THR A 72 13.11 -1.93 -10.42
C THR A 72 11.97 -2.89 -10.74
N ALA A 73 11.99 -3.54 -11.91
CA ALA A 73 10.95 -4.46 -12.33
C ALA A 73 11.25 -5.88 -11.85
N VAL A 74 11.18 -6.09 -10.53
CA VAL A 74 11.31 -7.43 -9.95
C VAL A 74 9.97 -8.17 -10.11
N ILE A 75 9.94 -9.17 -10.98
CA ILE A 75 8.83 -10.11 -11.09
C ILE A 75 9.07 -11.23 -10.07
N SER A 76 8.29 -11.24 -8.99
CA SER A 76 8.33 -12.28 -7.97
C SER A 76 7.00 -13.03 -7.93
N SER A 77 7.08 -14.36 -7.74
CA SER A 77 5.93 -15.25 -7.57
C SER A 77 6.22 -16.18 -6.41
N VAL A 78 5.30 -16.28 -5.46
CA VAL A 78 5.44 -17.15 -4.29
C VAL A 78 4.32 -18.17 -4.31
N THR A 79 4.69 -19.46 -4.27
CA THR A 79 3.73 -20.56 -4.18
C THR A 79 3.90 -21.27 -2.85
N LEU A 80 2.82 -21.34 -2.07
CA LEU A 80 2.80 -21.96 -0.75
C LEU A 80 2.03 -23.28 -0.80
N LYS A 81 2.54 -24.30 -0.10
CA LYS A 81 1.87 -25.59 0.07
C LYS A 81 1.90 -25.99 1.54
N VAL A 82 0.72 -26.13 2.14
CA VAL A 82 0.57 -26.51 3.54
C VAL A 82 0.51 -28.02 3.69
N LYS A 83 1.02 -28.54 4.81
CA LYS A 83 0.91 -29.94 5.21
C LYS A 83 0.60 -30.01 6.69
N GLY A 84 -0.34 -30.88 7.05
CA GLY A 84 -0.69 -31.13 8.44
C GLY A 84 -2.14 -31.58 8.58
N ILE A 85 -2.41 -32.32 9.65
CA ILE A 85 -3.75 -32.72 10.07
C ILE A 85 -4.01 -32.17 11.47
N GLY A 86 -5.23 -31.72 11.71
CA GLY A 86 -5.69 -31.23 13.01
C GLY A 86 -6.76 -32.15 13.59
N TYR A 87 -6.87 -32.14 14.92
CA TYR A 87 -7.92 -32.84 15.65
C TYR A 87 -8.71 -31.83 16.46
N VAL A 88 -10.04 -31.85 16.32
CA VAL A 88 -10.94 -30.96 17.05
C VAL A 88 -11.98 -31.79 17.79
N HIS A 89 -12.17 -31.47 19.07
CA HIS A 89 -13.23 -32.08 19.88
C HIS A 89 -14.51 -31.25 19.71
N ALA A 90 -15.50 -31.84 19.05
CA ALA A 90 -16.82 -31.28 18.87
C ALA A 90 -17.75 -31.67 20.04
N PRO A 91 -18.85 -30.92 20.25
CA PRO A 91 -19.91 -31.33 21.17
C PRO A 91 -20.40 -32.76 20.84
N GLU A 92 -20.95 -33.45 21.85
CA GLU A 92 -21.33 -34.88 21.78
C GLU A 92 -20.15 -35.88 21.73
N ASN A 93 -18.98 -35.51 22.27
CA ASN A 93 -17.77 -36.37 22.30
C ASN A 93 -17.32 -36.85 20.91
N ARG A 94 -17.62 -36.08 19.85
CA ARG A 94 -17.19 -36.38 18.49
C ARG A 94 -15.81 -35.78 18.24
N THR A 95 -14.86 -36.59 17.78
CA THR A 95 -13.58 -36.08 17.29
C THR A 95 -13.67 -35.85 15.79
N ILE A 96 -13.46 -34.61 15.35
CA ILE A 96 -13.41 -34.23 13.95
C ILE A 96 -11.93 -34.14 13.55
N ILE A 97 -11.59 -34.81 12.45
CA ILE A 97 -10.27 -34.70 11.82
C ILE A 97 -10.40 -33.64 10.74
N ILE A 98 -9.49 -32.67 10.74
CA ILE A 98 -9.48 -31.55 9.81
C ILE A 98 -8.18 -31.60 9.02
N ASP A 99 -8.25 -31.51 7.70
CA ASP A 99 -7.08 -31.55 6.83
C ASP A 99 -6.82 -30.22 6.12
N VAL A 100 -5.81 -30.19 5.25
CA VAL A 100 -5.41 -29.01 4.50
C VAL A 100 -6.55 -28.45 3.63
N ALA A 101 -7.46 -29.30 3.14
CA ALA A 101 -8.58 -28.85 2.32
C ALA A 101 -9.67 -28.14 3.14
N ASP A 102 -9.73 -28.40 4.45
CA ASP A 102 -10.72 -27.82 5.35
C ASP A 102 -10.26 -26.48 5.95
N TYR A 103 -9.01 -26.37 6.41
CA TYR A 103 -8.52 -25.17 7.11
C TYR A 103 -7.82 -24.13 6.22
N VAL A 104 -7.54 -24.44 4.95
CA VAL A 104 -6.92 -23.50 3.99
C VAL A 104 -7.93 -23.08 2.93
N ILE A 105 -8.37 -21.82 3.00
CA ILE A 105 -9.41 -21.27 2.12
C ILE A 105 -8.97 -19.89 1.59
N PRO A 106 -8.83 -19.69 0.27
CA PRO A 106 -8.91 -20.70 -0.79
C PRO A 106 -7.67 -21.62 -0.80
N PRO A 107 -7.76 -22.84 -1.37
CA PRO A 107 -6.65 -23.80 -1.36
C PRO A 107 -5.45 -23.37 -2.23
N SER A 108 -5.59 -22.33 -3.04
CA SER A 108 -4.52 -21.78 -3.87
C SER A 108 -4.72 -20.28 -4.03
N GLU A 109 -3.85 -19.50 -3.38
CA GLU A 109 -3.81 -18.05 -3.47
C GLU A 109 -2.38 -17.60 -3.78
N ASN A 110 -2.24 -16.57 -4.60
CA ASN A 110 -0.93 -16.02 -4.92
C ASN A 110 -0.51 -15.04 -3.82
N ASN A 111 0.71 -15.21 -3.30
CA ASN A 111 1.34 -14.30 -2.34
C ASN A 111 0.63 -14.17 -0.98
N ALA A 112 -0.38 -14.99 -0.68
CA ALA A 112 -1.10 -15.01 0.59
C ALA A 112 -1.53 -16.43 0.97
N ILE A 113 -1.84 -16.62 2.25
CA ILE A 113 -2.35 -17.87 2.80
C ILE A 113 -3.26 -17.56 3.99
N PHE A 114 -4.38 -18.25 4.06
CA PHE A 114 -5.27 -18.25 5.22
C PHE A 114 -5.23 -19.63 5.89
N ILE A 115 -5.07 -19.66 7.22
CA ILE A 115 -5.07 -20.88 8.03
C ILE A 115 -6.09 -20.72 9.15
N MET A 116 -7.12 -21.55 9.15
CA MET A 116 -8.14 -21.58 10.19
C MET A 116 -7.59 -22.26 11.45
N THR A 117 -7.60 -21.56 12.58
CA THR A 117 -7.15 -22.08 13.89
C THR A 117 -8.29 -22.29 14.87
N ASN A 118 -9.43 -21.63 14.66
CA ASN A 118 -10.64 -21.75 15.46
C ASN A 118 -11.86 -21.48 14.60
N PHE A 119 -12.97 -22.18 14.86
CA PHE A 119 -14.24 -21.98 14.17
C PHE A 119 -15.42 -22.17 15.11
N ILE A 120 -16.50 -21.45 14.82
CA ILE A 120 -17.81 -21.62 15.46
C ILE A 120 -18.78 -22.03 14.36
N GLN A 121 -19.31 -23.25 14.45
CA GLN A 121 -20.30 -23.76 13.52
C GLN A 121 -21.70 -23.51 14.07
N THR A 122 -22.60 -22.99 13.23
CA THR A 122 -24.03 -22.83 13.56
C THR A 122 -24.89 -23.36 12.43
N ASP A 123 -25.86 -24.22 12.75
CA ASP A 123 -26.78 -24.78 11.76
C ASP A 123 -27.94 -23.80 11.55
N GLN A 124 -27.88 -23.04 10.45
CA GLN A 124 -28.83 -21.98 10.13
C GLN A 124 -29.91 -22.47 9.16
N THR A 125 -31.16 -22.08 9.40
CA THR A 125 -32.28 -22.31 8.47
C THR A 125 -33.06 -21.01 8.30
N ARG A 126 -33.64 -20.81 7.10
CA ARG A 126 -34.44 -19.61 6.83
C ARG A 126 -35.79 -19.70 7.54
N SER A 127 -35.90 -19.02 8.67
CA SER A 127 -37.11 -18.97 9.48
C SER A 127 -37.26 -17.61 10.16
N LYS A 128 -38.35 -17.43 10.90
CA LYS A 128 -38.53 -16.29 11.81
C LYS A 128 -38.13 -16.76 13.20
N CYS A 129 -37.09 -16.16 13.77
CA CYS A 129 -36.59 -16.45 15.11
C CYS A 129 -36.29 -15.14 15.84
N ALA A 130 -36.24 -15.22 17.17
CA ALA A 130 -35.82 -14.12 18.02
C ALA A 130 -34.30 -13.91 17.91
N GLU A 131 -33.83 -12.66 18.00
CA GLU A 131 -32.40 -12.33 17.93
C GLU A 131 -31.63 -12.80 19.18
N SER A 132 -30.31 -12.88 19.03
CA SER A 132 -29.42 -13.28 20.13
C SER A 132 -29.42 -12.29 21.30
N LYS A 133 -29.33 -12.81 22.54
CA LYS A 133 -29.20 -12.02 23.78
C LYS A 133 -28.01 -11.05 23.78
N GLN A 134 -27.01 -11.31 22.93
CA GLN A 134 -25.82 -10.45 22.80
C GLN A 134 -26.14 -9.12 22.11
N VAL A 135 -27.22 -9.05 21.33
CA VAL A 135 -27.64 -7.85 20.62
C VAL A 135 -28.50 -6.99 21.54
N LYS A 136 -27.87 -6.04 22.24
CA LYS A 136 -28.55 -5.13 23.20
C LYS A 136 -29.74 -4.40 22.58
N ASN A 137 -29.64 -4.02 21.30
CA ASN A 137 -30.70 -3.30 20.59
C ASN A 137 -31.91 -4.19 20.24
N ALA A 138 -31.81 -5.51 20.39
CA ALA A 138 -32.91 -6.44 20.11
C ALA A 138 -33.87 -6.60 21.29
N ILE A 139 -33.49 -6.16 22.49
CA ILE A 139 -34.32 -6.30 23.69
C ILE A 139 -35.64 -5.55 23.51
N CYS A 140 -36.75 -6.21 23.81
CA CYS A 140 -38.10 -5.66 23.74
C CYS A 140 -38.93 -6.10 24.94
N THR A 141 -39.96 -5.32 25.23
CA THR A 141 -41.00 -5.64 26.21
C THR A 141 -42.36 -5.80 25.55
N ASN A 142 -42.58 -5.09 24.44
CA ASN A 142 -43.80 -5.12 23.64
C ASN A 142 -43.47 -5.13 22.14
N ASP A 143 -44.41 -5.57 21.31
CA ASP A 143 -44.29 -5.62 19.84
C ASP A 143 -44.00 -4.24 19.23
N GLY A 144 -44.52 -3.18 19.85
CA GLY A 144 -44.26 -1.79 19.44
C GLY A 144 -42.78 -1.41 19.47
N ASP A 145 -41.98 -2.03 20.35
CA ASP A 145 -40.54 -1.78 20.43
C ASP A 145 -39.82 -2.30 19.17
N CYS A 146 -40.37 -3.32 18.50
CA CYS A 146 -39.76 -3.96 17.33
C CYS A 146 -40.18 -3.32 15.99
N LEU A 147 -41.31 -2.61 15.95
CA LEU A 147 -41.93 -2.14 14.70
C LEU A 147 -41.11 -1.04 14.00
N ASN A 148 -40.51 -0.13 14.79
CA ASN A 148 -39.82 1.07 14.29
C ASN A 148 -38.32 1.06 14.55
N LYS A 149 -37.73 -0.11 14.87
CA LYS A 149 -36.29 -0.20 15.11
C LYS A 149 -35.52 -0.06 13.79
N PRO A 150 -34.51 0.82 13.73
CA PRO A 150 -33.66 0.91 12.56
C PRO A 150 -32.84 -0.37 12.41
N PHE A 151 -32.60 -0.77 11.17
CA PHE A 151 -31.64 -1.84 10.87
C PHE A 151 -30.23 -1.32 11.13
N THR A 152 -29.50 -1.93 12.06
CA THR A 152 -28.10 -1.62 12.31
C THR A 152 -27.20 -2.71 11.70
N PRO A 153 -25.95 -2.38 11.35
CA PRO A 153 -25.02 -3.35 10.77
C PRO A 153 -24.73 -4.58 11.64
N ASN A 154 -24.99 -4.50 12.95
CA ASN A 154 -24.70 -5.55 13.93
C ASN A 154 -25.88 -6.52 14.14
N MET A 155 -26.83 -6.58 13.21
CA MET A 155 -28.01 -7.44 13.29
C MET A 155 -27.96 -8.58 12.30
N ASN A 156 -28.58 -9.71 12.64
CA ASN A 156 -28.53 -10.93 11.84
C ASN A 156 -29.71 -11.07 10.85
N GLY A 157 -30.70 -10.17 10.91
CA GLY A 157 -31.88 -10.21 10.04
C GLY A 157 -32.76 -8.96 10.09
N ARG A 158 -33.85 -8.98 9.31
CA ARG A 158 -34.85 -7.89 9.28
C ARG A 158 -35.90 -8.13 10.37
N TRP A 159 -36.23 -7.08 11.12
CA TRP A 159 -37.28 -7.12 12.14
C TRP A 159 -38.64 -7.50 11.56
N THR A 160 -39.37 -8.35 12.27
CA THR A 160 -40.76 -8.74 11.96
C THR A 160 -41.77 -7.79 12.60
N GLY A 161 -41.36 -6.99 13.59
CA GLY A 161 -42.25 -6.15 14.39
C GLY A 161 -42.93 -6.88 15.55
N GLN A 162 -42.50 -8.10 15.89
CA GLN A 162 -43.04 -8.90 16.98
C GLN A 162 -41.96 -9.14 18.04
N CYS A 163 -42.35 -9.06 19.32
CA CYS A 163 -41.48 -9.31 20.47
C CYS A 163 -41.68 -10.75 20.98
N LEU A 164 -40.63 -11.56 20.91
CA LEU A 164 -40.68 -12.94 21.40
C LEU A 164 -40.09 -13.01 22.82
N LEU A 165 -40.94 -13.29 23.80
CA LEU A 165 -40.52 -13.55 25.18
C LEU A 165 -39.86 -14.92 25.26
N LEU A 166 -38.53 -14.95 25.36
CA LEU A 166 -37.79 -16.20 25.53
C LEU A 166 -37.72 -16.54 27.03
N PRO A 167 -38.16 -17.73 27.47
CA PRO A 167 -37.90 -18.17 28.83
C PRO A 167 -36.39 -18.27 29.02
N GLU A 168 -35.87 -17.56 30.02
CA GLU A 168 -34.51 -17.76 30.47
C GLU A 168 -34.39 -19.20 30.94
N LYS A 169 -33.43 -19.98 30.40
CA LYS A 169 -33.12 -21.29 30.97
C LYS A 169 -32.81 -21.08 32.44
N ASN A 170 -33.64 -21.65 33.30
CA ASN A 170 -33.58 -21.52 34.75
C ASN A 170 -32.14 -21.72 35.24
N VAL A 171 -31.53 -20.68 35.77
CA VAL A 171 -30.54 -20.85 36.82
C VAL A 171 -31.33 -21.45 37.99
N PHE A 172 -31.06 -22.72 38.31
CA PHE A 172 -31.72 -23.43 39.39
C PHE A 172 -31.27 -22.81 40.72
N ASN A 173 -31.96 -21.77 41.17
CA ASN A 173 -31.82 -21.26 42.53
C ASN A 173 -32.99 -21.82 43.35
N GLU A 174 -32.65 -22.66 44.33
CA GLU A 174 -33.55 -23.12 45.38
C GLU A 174 -34.00 -21.93 46.25
N THR A 175 -34.96 -21.16 45.77
CA THR A 175 -35.91 -20.42 46.61
C THR A 175 -37.02 -19.87 45.72
N THR A 176 -38.23 -20.27 46.07
CA THR A 176 -39.49 -19.93 45.43
C THR A 176 -39.66 -18.42 45.25
N ASN A 177 -39.56 -17.96 44.00
CA ASN A 177 -40.43 -16.97 43.37
C ASN A 177 -40.08 -16.95 41.87
N ILE A 178 -40.99 -17.42 41.02
CA ILE A 178 -40.85 -17.29 39.57
C ILE A 178 -41.02 -15.81 39.25
N THR A 179 -39.94 -15.04 39.27
CA THR A 179 -39.95 -13.75 38.60
C THR A 179 -40.05 -14.04 37.11
N LYS A 180 -41.25 -13.89 36.54
CA LYS A 180 -41.43 -13.84 35.10
C LYS A 180 -40.44 -12.82 34.54
N THR A 181 -39.41 -13.27 33.85
CA THR A 181 -38.49 -12.40 33.14
C THR A 181 -39.29 -11.73 32.01
N THR A 182 -39.66 -10.46 32.18
CA THR A 182 -40.45 -9.67 31.21
C THR A 182 -39.58 -9.07 30.09
N THR A 183 -38.51 -9.76 29.69
CA THR A 183 -37.62 -9.28 28.63
C THR A 183 -37.62 -10.27 27.47
N GLY A 184 -38.10 -9.80 26.33
CA GLY A 184 -38.09 -10.53 25.08
C GLY A 184 -37.04 -9.99 24.12
N PHE A 185 -36.98 -10.63 22.96
CA PHE A 185 -36.15 -10.20 21.85
C PHE A 185 -37.02 -10.07 20.61
N CYS A 186 -36.82 -8.96 19.90
CA CYS A 186 -37.14 -8.86 18.49
C CYS A 186 -36.20 -9.81 17.72
#